data_AF-A0A7C9EI24-F1
#
_entry.id   AF-A0A7C9EI24-F1
#
_cell.length_a   1.000
_cell.length_b   1.000
_cell.length_c   1.000
_cell.angle_alpha   90.00
_cell.angle_beta   90.00
_cell.angle_gamma   90.00
#
_symmetry.space_group_name_H-M   'P 1'
#
loop_
_entity.id
_entity.type
_entity.pdbx_description
1 polymer ?
#
loop_
_entity_poly.entity_id
_entity_poly.type
_entity_poly.pdbx_seq_one_letter_code
_entity_poly.pdbx_strand_id
1 'polypeptide(L)'
;MLKIVTYNVNGLRQRIAQHGSLLKLLDSLDADIICFQEIKLTRQELTADLITAEGYESFFSCTRTCGKGRSGYSGVATFCRVKAAFSSIEVALPVAAEEGFTGVLEGSRGTESRNCYAFADAECLREFQTDDLLKIDGEGRCIITDHAHFVCNVTLVGNHSSFQHIWAPG
;
A
#
# COMPACT_ATOMS: atom_id res chain seq x y z
N MET A 1 -18.24 -13.39 -2.20
CA MET A 1 -17.15 -13.16 -3.17
C MET A 1 -16.33 -11.99 -2.68
N LEU A 2 -15.01 -12.12 -2.66
CA LEU A 2 -14.10 -11.04 -2.30
C LEU A 2 -14.13 -9.95 -3.38
N LYS A 3 -14.26 -8.68 -2.99
CA LYS A 3 -14.24 -7.53 -3.88
C LYS A 3 -13.00 -6.67 -3.64
N ILE A 4 -12.20 -6.50 -4.67
CA ILE A 4 -10.99 -5.68 -4.64
C ILE A 4 -11.17 -4.51 -5.60
N VAL A 5 -10.95 -3.29 -5.12
CA VAL A 5 -11.05 -2.05 -5.91
C VAL A 5 -9.69 -1.38 -5.93
N THR A 6 -9.26 -0.95 -7.11
CA THR A 6 -8.13 -0.04 -7.28
C THR A 6 -8.62 1.29 -7.80
N TYR A 7 -8.14 2.38 -7.20
CA TYR A 7 -8.57 3.73 -7.55
C TYR A 7 -7.42 4.73 -7.43
N ASN A 8 -6.99 5.28 -8.57
CA ASN A 8 -6.11 6.44 -8.58
C ASN A 8 -6.93 7.68 -8.17
N VAL A 9 -6.69 8.16 -6.95
CA VAL A 9 -7.47 9.26 -6.35
C VAL A 9 -6.98 10.63 -6.80
N ASN A 10 -5.74 10.74 -7.30
CA ASN A 10 -5.07 11.99 -7.65
C ASN A 10 -5.19 13.05 -6.52
N GLY A 11 -4.87 12.65 -5.29
CA GLY A 11 -5.03 13.45 -4.08
C GLY A 11 -6.13 12.92 -3.15
N LEU A 12 -5.73 12.19 -2.12
CA LEU A 12 -6.65 11.53 -1.19
C LEU A 12 -7.50 12.54 -0.40
N ARG A 13 -6.90 13.63 0.08
CA ARG A 13 -7.62 14.69 0.84
C ARG A 13 -8.82 15.25 0.07
N GLN A 14 -8.63 15.53 -1.23
CA GLN A 14 -9.69 16.08 -2.07
C GLN A 14 -10.84 15.09 -2.22
N ARG A 15 -10.54 13.80 -2.40
CA ARG A 15 -11.56 12.74 -2.49
C ARG A 15 -12.31 12.53 -1.18
N ILE A 16 -11.61 12.54 -0.05
CA ILE A 16 -12.24 12.48 1.27
C ILE A 16 -13.20 13.65 1.47
N ALA A 17 -12.78 14.88 1.12
CA ALA A 17 -13.63 16.06 1.23
C ALA A 17 -14.90 15.97 0.37
N GLN A 18 -14.81 15.40 -0.84
CA GLN A 18 -15.97 15.19 -1.74
C GLN A 18 -17.01 14.22 -1.15
N HIS A 19 -16.56 13.21 -0.40
CA HIS A 19 -17.45 12.25 0.27
C HIS A 19 -17.83 12.67 1.70
N GLY A 20 -17.19 13.72 2.22
CA GLY A 20 -17.39 14.27 3.57
C GLY A 20 -16.60 13.56 4.68
N SER A 21 -16.20 12.30 4.48
CA SER A 21 -15.28 11.60 5.39
C SER A 21 -14.61 10.42 4.68
N LEU A 22 -13.49 9.93 5.24
CA LEU A 22 -12.80 8.74 4.73
C LEU A 22 -13.71 7.51 4.75
N LEU A 23 -14.43 7.29 5.86
CA LEU A 23 -15.36 6.17 5.98
C LEU A 23 -16.42 6.18 4.86
N LYS A 24 -17.04 7.34 4.58
CA LYS A 24 -18.02 7.48 3.50
C LYS A 24 -17.42 7.20 2.12
N LEU A 25 -16.17 7.59 1.89
CA LEU A 25 -15.45 7.25 0.67
C LEU A 25 -15.27 5.73 0.55
N LEU A 26 -14.75 5.06 1.58
CA LEU A 26 -14.50 3.62 1.58
C LEU A 26 -15.80 2.81 1.42
N ASP A 27 -16.85 3.18 2.15
CA ASP A 27 -18.15 2.51 2.08
C ASP A 27 -18.82 2.68 0.72
N SER A 28 -18.64 3.84 0.06
CA SER A 28 -19.19 4.08 -1.28
C SER A 28 -18.59 3.19 -2.37
N LEU A 29 -17.37 2.66 -2.14
CA LEU A 29 -16.70 1.75 -3.08
C LEU A 29 -17.16 0.30 -2.90
N ASP A 30 -17.82 -0.01 -1.77
CA ASP A 30 -18.36 -1.34 -1.44
C ASP A 30 -17.38 -2.49 -1.77
N ALA A 31 -16.16 -2.39 -1.26
CA ALA A 31 -15.10 -3.38 -1.46
C ALA A 31 -14.51 -3.88 -0.15
N ASP A 32 -13.96 -5.10 -0.19
CA ASP A 32 -13.25 -5.72 0.93
C ASP A 32 -11.80 -5.22 1.00
N ILE A 33 -11.16 -4.99 -0.14
CA ILE A 33 -9.82 -4.41 -0.23
C ILE A 33 -9.87 -3.23 -1.21
N ILE A 34 -9.40 -2.07 -0.77
CA ILE A 34 -9.40 -0.83 -1.53
C ILE A 34 -7.97 -0.32 -1.64
N CYS A 35 -7.46 -0.23 -2.85
CA CYS A 35 -6.11 0.18 -3.16
C CYS A 35 -6.13 1.57 -3.81
N PHE A 36 -5.62 2.59 -3.12
CA PHE A 36 -5.47 3.94 -3.65
C PHE A 36 -4.07 4.20 -4.21
N GLN A 37 -4.03 4.91 -5.33
CA GLN A 37 -2.78 5.44 -5.90
C GLN A 37 -2.85 6.96 -6.04
N GLU A 38 -1.67 7.59 -6.12
CA GLU A 38 -1.51 9.04 -6.11
C GLU A 38 -2.23 9.69 -4.92
N ILE A 39 -2.05 9.16 -3.71
CA ILE A 39 -2.66 9.75 -2.51
C ILE A 39 -2.13 11.17 -2.27
N LYS A 40 -0.91 11.47 -2.73
CA LYS A 40 -0.24 12.78 -2.67
C LYS A 40 -0.11 13.31 -1.25
N LEU A 41 0.35 12.43 -0.36
CA LEU A 41 0.57 12.71 1.05
C LEU A 41 2.01 12.36 1.45
N THR A 42 2.59 13.23 2.24
CA THR A 42 3.83 12.96 2.99
C THR A 42 3.53 12.23 4.30
N ARG A 43 4.53 11.61 4.93
CA ARG A 43 4.33 10.97 6.24
C ARG A 43 3.86 11.93 7.33
N GLN A 44 4.32 13.18 7.29
CA GLN A 44 3.93 14.22 8.25
C GLN A 44 2.46 14.65 8.08
N GLU A 45 1.88 14.40 6.91
CA GLU A 45 0.52 14.75 6.57
C GLU A 45 -0.50 13.65 6.90
N LEU A 46 -0.05 12.44 7.27
CA LEU A 46 -0.91 11.31 7.65
C LEU A 46 -1.53 11.54 9.04
N THR A 47 -2.57 12.37 9.08
CA THR A 47 -3.39 12.61 10.26
C THR A 47 -4.43 11.49 10.46
N ALA A 48 -4.92 11.33 11.69
CA ALA A 48 -5.82 10.23 12.06
C ALA A 48 -7.09 10.17 11.18
N ASP A 49 -7.63 11.30 10.75
CA ASP A 49 -8.79 11.41 9.85
C ASP A 49 -8.54 10.90 8.42
N LEU A 50 -7.29 10.77 8.01
CA LEU A 50 -6.88 10.28 6.69
C LEU A 50 -6.49 8.80 6.68
N ILE A 51 -6.13 8.25 7.84
CA ILE A 51 -5.61 6.89 7.96
C ILE A 51 -6.55 5.96 8.71
N THR A 52 -7.39 6.49 9.60
CA THR A 52 -8.28 5.68 10.44
C THR A 52 -9.72 5.79 9.95
N ALA A 53 -10.30 4.64 9.59
CA ALA A 53 -11.72 4.49 9.33
C ALA A 53 -12.25 3.30 10.13
N GLU A 54 -13.38 3.46 10.78
CA GLU A 54 -14.00 2.38 11.56
C GLU A 54 -14.28 1.17 10.66
N GLY A 55 -13.89 -0.02 11.11
CA GLY A 55 -14.07 -1.26 10.34
C GLY A 55 -13.08 -1.44 9.19
N TYR A 56 -12.00 -0.66 9.10
CA TYR A 56 -10.93 -0.84 8.13
C TYR A 56 -9.56 -0.79 8.81
N GLU A 57 -8.66 -1.69 8.40
CA GLU A 57 -7.21 -1.54 8.59
C GLU A 57 -6.60 -0.87 7.38
N SER A 58 -5.55 -0.08 7.59
CA SER A 58 -4.95 0.74 6.54
C SER A 58 -3.43 0.63 6.53
N PHE A 59 -2.88 0.63 5.32
CA PHE A 59 -1.45 0.45 5.05
C PHE A 59 -1.02 1.53 4.06
N PHE A 60 0.09 2.23 4.32
CA PHE A 60 0.52 3.38 3.52
C PHE A 60 1.99 3.27 3.11
N SER A 61 2.25 3.67 1.87
CA SER A 61 3.59 3.98 1.38
C SER A 61 3.59 5.42 0.91
N CYS A 62 4.37 6.27 1.57
CA CYS A 62 4.47 7.70 1.28
C CYS A 62 5.88 8.04 0.83
N THR A 63 6.01 9.05 -0.03
CA THR A 63 7.33 9.52 -0.45
C THR A 63 8.13 9.99 0.76
N ARG A 64 9.24 9.30 1.05
CA ARG A 64 10.20 9.62 2.12
C ARG A 64 11.30 10.58 1.63
N THR A 65 11.65 10.49 0.35
CA THR A 65 12.74 11.28 -0.23
C THR A 65 12.24 12.50 -1.00
N CYS A 66 12.82 13.66 -0.74
CA CYS A 66 12.60 14.89 -1.52
C CYS A 66 13.48 14.95 -2.80
N GLY A 67 13.70 13.81 -3.46
CA GLY A 67 14.41 13.77 -4.73
C GLY A 67 13.72 14.66 -5.77
N LYS A 68 14.47 15.63 -6.33
CA LYS A 68 13.97 16.63 -7.29
C LYS A 68 12.96 17.65 -6.73
N GLY A 69 12.89 17.84 -5.40
CA GLY A 69 12.03 18.85 -4.77
C GLY A 69 10.53 18.55 -4.82
N ARG A 70 10.13 17.32 -5.17
CA ARG A 70 8.73 16.89 -5.30
C ARG A 70 8.29 16.07 -4.08
N SER A 71 8.19 16.73 -2.93
CA SER A 71 7.58 16.13 -1.73
C SER A 71 6.08 15.89 -1.98
N GLY A 72 5.55 14.73 -1.56
CA GLY A 72 4.11 14.44 -1.65
C GLY A 72 3.55 14.24 -3.07
N TYR A 73 4.38 13.94 -4.07
CA TYR A 73 3.92 13.79 -5.46
C TYR A 73 3.30 12.40 -5.75
N SER A 74 3.66 11.39 -4.97
CA SER A 74 3.29 9.98 -5.18
C SER A 74 2.45 9.48 -3.99
N GLY A 75 2.57 8.20 -3.66
CA GLY A 75 2.00 7.57 -2.50
C GLY A 75 0.91 6.58 -2.89
N VAL A 76 0.90 5.45 -2.21
CA VAL A 76 -0.14 4.42 -2.31
C VAL A 76 -0.69 4.10 -0.92
N ALA A 77 -1.95 3.70 -0.87
CA ALA A 77 -2.60 3.24 0.35
C ALA A 77 -3.46 2.02 0.06
N THR A 78 -3.54 1.09 1.01
CA THR A 78 -4.46 -0.05 0.95
C THR A 78 -5.31 -0.05 2.20
N PHE A 79 -6.63 -0.16 2.03
CA PHE A 79 -7.60 -0.30 3.11
C PHE A 79 -8.25 -1.68 3.01
N CYS A 80 -8.23 -2.40 4.12
CA CYS A 80 -8.75 -3.77 4.23
C CYS A 80 -9.90 -3.77 5.22
N ARG A 81 -11.08 -4.20 4.77
CA ARG A 81 -12.28 -4.22 5.62
C ARG A 81 -12.14 -5.28 6.70
N VAL A 82 -12.22 -4.85 7.95
CA VAL A 82 -12.30 -5.70 9.13
C VAL A 82 -13.74 -6.18 9.26
N LYS A 83 -14.06 -7.32 8.67
CA LYS A 83 -15.38 -7.95 8.89
C LYS A 83 -15.38 -8.66 10.24
N ALA A 84 -16.47 -8.50 10.99
CA ALA A 84 -16.64 -9.15 12.29
C ALA A 84 -16.52 -10.68 12.18
N ALA A 85 -16.06 -11.34 13.26
CA ALA A 85 -15.73 -12.77 13.35
C ALA A 85 -16.83 -13.78 12.90
N PHE A 86 -18.03 -13.31 12.59
CA PHE A 86 -19.14 -14.12 12.09
C PHE A 86 -19.32 -14.03 10.56
N SER A 87 -18.55 -13.18 9.88
CA SER A 87 -18.54 -13.10 8.42
C SER A 87 -17.46 -14.03 7.89
N SER A 88 -17.85 -14.93 6.99
CA SER A 88 -17.01 -15.99 6.40
C SER A 88 -15.92 -15.48 5.42
N ILE A 89 -15.46 -14.23 5.55
CA ILE A 89 -14.42 -13.63 4.70
C ILE A 89 -13.31 -13.12 5.61
N GLU A 90 -12.54 -14.06 6.17
CA GLU A 90 -11.25 -13.78 6.83
C GLU A 90 -10.17 -13.35 5.82
N VAL A 91 -10.47 -13.46 4.53
CA VAL A 91 -9.57 -13.32 3.39
C VAL A 91 -9.18 -11.86 3.08
N ALA A 92 -9.78 -10.87 3.75
CA ALA A 92 -9.55 -9.46 3.46
C ALA A 92 -8.46 -8.80 4.33
N LEU A 93 -8.16 -9.36 5.50
CA LEU A 93 -7.13 -8.80 6.39
C LEU A 93 -5.79 -9.47 6.09
N PRO A 94 -4.73 -8.68 5.87
CA PRO A 94 -3.44 -9.25 5.56
C PRO A 94 -2.77 -9.81 6.82
N VAL A 95 -2.09 -10.95 6.68
CA VAL A 95 -1.20 -11.53 7.69
C VAL A 95 0.16 -10.83 7.73
N ALA A 96 0.55 -10.18 6.64
CA ALA A 96 1.76 -9.36 6.55
C ALA A 96 1.59 -8.22 5.54
N ALA A 97 2.27 -7.10 5.77
CA ALA A 97 2.29 -5.97 4.84
C ALA A 97 3.67 -5.31 4.81
N GLU A 98 4.15 -4.96 3.62
CA GLU A 98 5.49 -4.43 3.37
C GLU A 98 5.43 -3.14 2.53
N GLU A 99 6.23 -2.14 2.90
CA GLU A 99 6.42 -0.90 2.13
C GLU A 99 7.61 -1.09 1.16
N GLY A 100 7.45 -0.66 -0.08
CA GLY A 100 8.47 -0.87 -1.11
C GLY A 100 8.31 -2.21 -1.83
N PHE A 101 9.12 -2.42 -2.87
CA PHE A 101 9.16 -3.69 -3.60
C PHE A 101 10.49 -4.43 -3.43
N THR A 102 11.53 -3.75 -2.94
CA THR A 102 12.87 -4.35 -2.75
C THR A 102 13.01 -5.02 -1.38
N GLY A 103 12.14 -4.68 -0.41
CA GLY A 103 12.19 -5.21 0.96
C GLY A 103 13.29 -4.59 1.84
N VAL A 104 13.97 -3.54 1.35
CA VAL A 104 15.13 -2.94 2.04
C VAL A 104 14.74 -1.79 2.97
N LEU A 105 13.51 -1.24 2.87
CA LEU A 105 13.02 -0.14 3.72
C LEU A 105 12.90 -0.49 5.22
N GLU A 106 12.96 -1.77 5.57
CA GLU A 106 12.87 -2.29 6.94
C GLU A 106 14.09 -1.84 7.77
N GLY A 107 13.90 -0.78 8.55
CA GLY A 107 14.84 -0.35 9.56
C GLY A 107 14.75 -1.24 10.82
N SER A 108 15.78 -2.04 11.07
CA SER A 108 16.20 -2.46 12.42
C SER A 108 15.15 -3.18 13.29
N ARG A 109 14.65 -4.36 12.91
CA ARG A 109 14.22 -5.38 13.90
C ARG A 109 14.62 -6.77 13.44
N GLY A 110 15.61 -7.34 14.14
CA GLY A 110 16.13 -8.68 13.93
C GLY A 110 15.11 -9.77 14.24
N THR A 111 14.22 -10.02 13.28
CA THR A 111 13.37 -11.20 13.28
C THR A 111 13.65 -11.94 11.98
N GLU A 112 14.07 -13.19 12.12
CA GLU A 112 14.46 -14.05 11.02
C GLU A 112 13.43 -14.02 9.89
N SER A 113 13.94 -13.74 8.69
CA SER A 113 13.27 -13.80 7.40
C SER A 113 12.30 -14.99 7.34
N ARG A 114 11.02 -14.71 7.51
CA ARG A 114 9.95 -15.60 7.09
C ARG A 114 9.20 -14.88 5.98
N ASN A 115 9.60 -15.25 4.77
CA ASN A 115 8.98 -14.90 3.49
C ASN A 115 8.94 -13.40 3.18
N CYS A 116 10.08 -12.86 2.76
CA CYS A 116 10.09 -11.60 2.02
C CYS A 116 9.34 -11.85 0.70
N TYR A 117 8.20 -11.21 0.50
CA TYR A 117 7.53 -11.19 -0.82
C TYR A 117 8.24 -10.27 -1.81
N ALA A 118 9.26 -9.55 -1.31
CA ALA A 118 10.18 -8.75 -2.08
C ALA A 118 10.94 -9.59 -3.10
N PHE A 119 11.11 -9.01 -4.29
CA PHE A 119 11.97 -9.54 -5.36
C PHE A 119 13.46 -9.52 -5.00
N ALA A 120 13.83 -9.39 -3.72
CA ALA A 120 15.20 -9.28 -3.25
C ALA A 120 16.09 -10.43 -3.71
N ASP A 121 15.52 -11.62 -3.96
CA ASP A 121 16.25 -12.79 -4.47
C ASP A 121 16.31 -12.86 -6.01
N ALA A 122 15.60 -11.98 -6.72
CA ALA A 122 15.72 -11.86 -8.17
C ALA A 122 17.16 -11.42 -8.52
N GLU A 123 17.85 -12.17 -9.38
CA GLU A 123 19.22 -11.89 -9.79
C GLU A 123 19.42 -10.43 -10.24
N CYS A 124 18.39 -9.86 -10.88
CA CYS A 124 18.34 -8.48 -11.34
C CYS A 124 18.54 -7.42 -10.23
N LEU A 125 18.09 -7.66 -8.99
CA LEU A 125 18.25 -6.67 -7.91
C LEU A 125 19.61 -6.73 -7.23
N ARG A 126 20.36 -7.84 -7.36
CA ARG A 126 21.68 -8.02 -6.75
C ARG A 126 22.76 -7.13 -7.38
N GLU A 127 22.49 -6.59 -8.57
CA GLU A 127 23.38 -5.69 -9.29
C GLU A 127 23.35 -4.25 -8.74
N PHE A 128 22.34 -3.90 -7.93
CA PHE A 128 22.15 -2.56 -7.41
C PHE A 128 22.69 -2.40 -5.98
N GLN A 129 23.22 -1.21 -5.67
CA GLN A 129 23.64 -0.87 -4.31
C GLN A 129 22.41 -0.71 -3.40
N THR A 130 22.54 -1.12 -2.14
CA THR A 130 21.48 -1.00 -1.12
C THR A 130 20.94 0.43 -0.99
N ASP A 131 21.81 1.43 -1.09
CA ASP A 131 21.44 2.85 -1.03
C ASP A 131 20.54 3.27 -2.19
N ASP A 132 20.69 2.67 -3.36
CA ASP A 132 19.86 2.98 -4.53
C ASP A 132 18.50 2.29 -4.42
N LEU A 133 18.47 1.06 -3.91
CA LEU A 133 17.22 0.36 -3.59
C LEU A 133 16.41 1.12 -2.52
N LEU A 134 17.08 1.64 -1.48
CA LEU A 134 16.46 2.48 -0.45
C LEU A 134 15.87 3.77 -1.00
N LYS A 135 16.56 4.42 -1.96
CA LYS A 135 16.02 5.62 -2.62
C LYS A 135 14.78 5.29 -3.44
N ILE A 136 14.80 4.18 -4.18
CA ILE A 136 13.69 3.74 -5.03
C ILE A 136 12.46 3.43 -4.17
N ASP A 137 12.62 2.59 -3.15
CA ASP A 137 11.50 2.27 -2.26
C ASP A 137 11.02 3.51 -1.48
N GLY A 138 11.95 4.41 -1.13
CA GLY A 138 11.67 5.72 -0.54
C GLY A 138 10.86 6.68 -1.41
N GLU A 139 10.61 6.37 -2.69
CA GLU A 139 9.66 7.12 -3.53
C GLU A 139 8.20 6.95 -3.07
N GLY A 140 7.92 5.92 -2.27
CA GLY A 140 6.59 5.66 -1.71
C GLY A 140 5.60 5.16 -2.75
N ARG A 141 6.04 4.27 -3.65
CA ARG A 141 5.26 3.86 -4.83
C ARG A 141 4.68 2.46 -4.75
N CYS A 142 5.07 1.68 -3.75
CA CYS A 142 4.70 0.27 -3.66
C CYS A 142 4.28 -0.08 -2.24
N ILE A 143 3.20 -0.84 -2.15
CA ILE A 143 2.82 -1.56 -0.94
C ILE A 143 2.36 -2.97 -1.30
N ILE A 144 2.82 -3.94 -0.53
CA ILE A 144 2.52 -5.35 -0.70
C ILE A 144 1.76 -5.82 0.53
N THR A 145 0.64 -6.51 0.35
CA THR A 145 -0.17 -7.08 1.44
C THR A 145 -0.39 -8.57 1.15
N ASP A 146 -0.01 -9.42 2.09
CA ASP A 146 -0.22 -10.87 2.02
C ASP A 146 -1.45 -11.24 2.84
N HIS A 147 -2.42 -11.89 2.20
CA HIS A 147 -3.70 -12.32 2.77
C HIS A 147 -3.75 -13.84 2.99
N ALA A 148 -2.58 -14.48 3.12
CA ALA A 148 -2.35 -15.92 3.26
C ALA A 148 -2.73 -16.77 2.03
N HIS A 149 -3.84 -16.45 1.37
CA HIS A 149 -4.31 -17.11 0.16
C HIS A 149 -3.87 -16.40 -1.12
N PHE A 150 -3.54 -15.11 -1.02
CA PHE A 150 -3.01 -14.34 -2.13
C PHE A 150 -2.22 -13.15 -1.62
N VAL A 151 -1.33 -12.64 -2.46
CA VAL A 151 -0.58 -11.41 -2.26
C VAL A 151 -1.17 -10.35 -3.18
N CYS A 152 -1.51 -9.19 -2.62
CA CYS A 152 -1.94 -8.00 -3.34
C CYS A 152 -0.82 -6.96 -3.34
N ASN A 153 -0.27 -6.69 -4.52
CA ASN A 153 0.73 -5.67 -4.76
C ASN A 153 0.07 -4.47 -5.45
N VAL A 154 0.20 -3.29 -4.84
CA VAL A 154 -0.23 -2.02 -5.41
C VAL A 154 1.01 -1.19 -5.72
N THR A 155 1.27 -0.97 -7.01
CA THR A 155 2.42 -0.18 -7.48
C THR A 155 1.98 0.97 -8.38
N LEU A 156 2.56 2.15 -8.14
CA LEU A 156 2.51 3.28 -9.06
C LEU A 156 3.74 3.24 -10.00
N VAL A 157 3.52 2.93 -11.27
CA VAL A 157 4.56 2.87 -12.32
C VAL A 157 4.49 4.13 -13.17
N GLY A 158 5.52 4.99 -13.11
CA GLY A 158 5.53 6.26 -13.82
C GLY A 158 4.51 7.28 -13.27
N ASN A 159 4.18 8.32 -14.04
CA ASN A 159 3.30 9.41 -13.59
C ASN A 159 1.79 9.15 -13.80
N HIS A 160 1.42 8.06 -14.49
CA HIS A 160 0.03 7.83 -14.91
C HIS A 160 -0.40 6.35 -14.94
N SER A 161 0.50 5.39 -14.67
CA SER A 161 0.19 3.96 -14.80
C SER A 161 0.11 3.32 -13.42
N SER A 162 -1.06 2.81 -13.05
CA SER A 162 -1.23 1.94 -11.89
C SER A 162 -1.13 0.48 -12.34
N PHE A 163 -0.33 -0.31 -11.62
CA PHE A 163 -0.30 -1.76 -11.78
C PHE A 163 -0.72 -2.41 -10.47
N GLN A 164 -1.71 -3.29 -10.55
CA GLN A 164 -2.10 -4.16 -9.46
C GLN A 164 -1.83 -5.60 -9.88
N HIS A 165 -1.00 -6.29 -9.12
CA HIS A 165 -0.79 -7.72 -9.28
C HIS A 165 -1.36 -8.45 -8.07
N ILE A 166 -2.23 -9.42 -8.34
CA ILE A 166 -2.76 -10.35 -7.35
C ILE A 166 -2.15 -11.71 -7.69
N TRP A 167 -1.37 -12.27 -6.77
CA TRP A 167 -0.77 -13.59 -6.92
C TRP A 167 -1.36 -14.54 -5.89
N ALA A 168 -1.89 -15.69 -6.31
CA ALA A 168 -2.30 -16.75 -5.40
C ALA A 168 -1.30 -17.92 -5.50
N PRO A 169 -0.85 -18.51 -4.38
CA PRO A 169 -0.12 -19.77 -4.44
C PRO A 169 -1.03 -20.85 -5.04
N GLY A 170 -0.55 -21.54 -6.07
CA GLY A 170 -1.22 -22.69 -6.68
C GLY A 170 -1.08 -23.96 -5.87
#